data_AF-H9LB84-F1
#
_entry.id   AF-H9LB84-F1
#
_cell.length_a   1.000
_cell.length_b   1.000
_cell.length_c   1.000
_cell.angle_alpha   90.00
_cell.angle_beta   90.00
_cell.angle_gamma   90.00
#
_symmetry.space_group_name_H-M   'P 1'
#
loop_
_entity.id
_entity.type
_entity.pdbx_description
1 polymer ?
#
loop_
_entity_poly.entity_id
_entity_poly.type
_entity_poly.pdbx_seq_one_letter_code
_entity_poly.pdbx_strand_id
1 'polypeptide(L)'
;DDDYIDIIDAVSPTDSEASAGNILHLFPGRSRIQRLNILNAKFAFNLYRALKEQAKPFDNIFIAPVGISTAMGMISLGLQGETHEQVHSILHFKDFVNASSKYEITTIHNLFRKLTHRLFRRNFGYTLRSV
;
A
#
# COMPACT_ATOMS: atom_id res chain seq x y z
N ASP A 1 4.84 44.73 -12.71
CA ASP A 1 6.31 44.67 -12.56
C ASP A 1 6.91 44.24 -13.87
N ASP A 2 7.62 45.16 -14.53
CA ASP A 2 8.23 44.96 -15.86
C ASP A 2 9.31 43.87 -15.86
N ASP A 3 9.81 43.47 -14.70
CA ASP A 3 10.86 42.46 -14.54
C ASP A 3 10.35 41.01 -14.71
N TYR A 4 9.04 40.79 -14.95
CA TYR A 4 8.47 39.45 -15.17
C TYR A 4 9.01 38.77 -16.44
N ILE A 5 9.35 39.55 -17.47
CA ILE A 5 9.89 39.03 -18.74
C ILE A 5 11.37 38.64 -18.65
N ASP A 6 12.08 39.08 -17.60
CA ASP A 6 13.51 38.82 -17.41
C ASP A 6 13.79 37.62 -16.48
N ILE A 7 12.74 36.89 -16.08
CA ILE A 7 12.87 35.67 -15.28
C ILE A 7 13.48 34.56 -16.15
N ILE A 8 14.71 34.14 -15.81
CA ILE A 8 15.33 32.96 -16.41
C ILE A 8 14.88 31.73 -15.62
N ASP A 9 13.93 30.97 -16.18
CA ASP A 9 13.48 29.71 -15.60
C ASP A 9 14.60 28.66 -15.64
N ALA A 10 14.86 28.03 -14.49
CA ALA A 10 15.69 26.84 -14.46
C ALA A 10 14.98 25.71 -15.22
N VAL A 11 15.62 25.19 -16.28
CA VAL A 11 15.17 23.96 -16.93
C VAL A 11 15.24 22.87 -15.86
N SER A 12 14.07 22.41 -15.42
CA SER A 12 14.01 21.27 -14.52
C SER A 12 14.73 20.12 -15.23
N PRO A 13 15.69 19.44 -14.56
CA PRO A 13 16.27 18.26 -15.17
C PRO A 13 15.13 17.35 -15.59
N THR A 14 15.18 16.83 -16.81
CA THR A 14 14.33 15.72 -17.22
C THR A 14 14.61 14.61 -16.21
N ASP A 15 13.71 14.44 -15.25
CA ASP A 15 13.72 13.32 -14.31
C ASP A 15 13.69 12.08 -15.18
N SER A 16 14.89 11.59 -15.46
CA SER A 16 15.17 10.41 -16.26
C SER A 16 14.70 9.25 -15.41
N GLU A 17 13.40 8.98 -15.53
CA GLU A 17 12.65 8.01 -14.77
C GLU A 17 12.91 8.15 -13.26
N ALA A 18 11.96 8.74 -12.53
CA ALA A 18 11.75 8.37 -11.14
C ALA A 18 11.45 6.86 -11.09
N SER A 19 12.49 6.04 -11.23
CA SER A 19 12.51 4.63 -10.91
C SER A 19 12.06 4.61 -9.48
N ALA A 20 10.78 4.29 -9.28
CA ALA A 20 10.15 4.29 -7.98
C ALA A 20 10.98 3.37 -7.09
N GLY A 21 11.90 3.98 -6.33
CA GLY A 21 13.03 3.31 -5.72
C GLY A 21 12.51 2.08 -5.01
N ASN A 22 13.04 0.91 -5.40
CA ASN A 22 12.50 -0.40 -5.03
C ASN A 22 12.20 -0.41 -3.52
N ILE A 23 10.92 -0.35 -3.14
CA ILE A 23 10.48 -0.14 -1.74
C ILE A 23 11.00 -1.24 -0.80
N LEU A 24 11.45 -2.35 -1.37
CA LEU A 24 12.10 -3.46 -0.68
C LEU A 24 13.40 -3.04 0.04
N HIS A 25 14.05 -1.93 -0.33
CA HIS A 25 15.20 -1.40 0.42
C HIS A 25 14.84 -1.01 1.86
N LEU A 26 13.54 -0.84 2.18
CA LEU A 26 13.06 -0.57 3.54
C LEU A 26 12.97 -1.83 4.43
N PHE A 27 13.22 -3.02 3.88
CA PHE A 27 13.03 -4.30 4.57
C PHE A 27 14.13 -4.71 5.57
N PRO A 28 15.41 -4.31 5.41
CA PRO A 28 16.43 -4.56 6.41
C PRO A 28 15.99 -4.06 7.80
N GLY A 29 16.19 -4.87 8.84
CA GLY A 29 15.77 -4.56 10.21
C GLY A 29 14.25 -4.62 10.49
N ARG A 30 13.41 -4.95 9.50
CA ARG A 30 11.95 -5.05 9.66
C ARG A 30 11.47 -6.49 9.82
N SER A 31 10.53 -6.70 10.75
CA SER A 31 9.81 -7.97 10.92
C SER A 31 8.90 -8.30 9.73
N ARG A 32 8.48 -9.57 9.60
CA ARG A 32 7.60 -10.02 8.50
C ARG A 32 6.31 -9.20 8.39
N ILE A 33 5.68 -8.90 9.53
CA ILE A 33 4.45 -8.12 9.57
C ILE A 33 4.69 -6.65 9.16
N GLN A 34 5.83 -6.07 9.55
CA GLN A 34 6.20 -4.72 9.11
C GLN A 34 6.45 -4.65 7.62
N ARG A 35 7.13 -5.65 7.03
CA ARG A 35 7.35 -5.74 5.58
C ARG A 35 6.04 -5.81 4.80
N LEU A 36 5.09 -6.63 5.25
CA LEU A 36 3.74 -6.67 4.67
C LEU A 36 3.04 -5.30 4.80
N ASN A 37 3.12 -4.66 5.97
CA ASN A 37 2.50 -3.35 6.19
C ASN A 37 3.12 -2.22 5.38
N ILE A 38 4.42 -2.28 5.07
CA ILE A 38 5.08 -1.32 4.15
C ILE A 38 4.48 -1.41 2.75
N LEU A 39 4.27 -2.64 2.27
CA LEU A 39 3.66 -2.87 0.95
C LEU A 39 2.17 -2.51 0.94
N ASN A 40 1.43 -2.83 2.01
CA ASN A 40 0.05 -2.38 2.17
C ASN A 40 -0.06 -0.85 2.22
N ALA A 41 0.91 -0.15 2.82
CA ALA A 41 0.97 1.31 2.82
C ALA A 41 1.24 1.86 1.41
N LYS A 42 2.13 1.23 0.63
CA LYS A 42 2.34 1.58 -0.79
C LYS A 42 1.04 1.47 -1.59
N PHE A 43 0.33 0.35 -1.45
CA PHE A 43 -1.00 0.18 -2.05
C PHE A 43 -1.97 1.27 -1.57
N ALA A 44 -2.00 1.58 -0.27
CA ALA A 44 -2.87 2.60 0.30
C ALA A 44 -2.64 3.98 -0.30
N PHE A 45 -1.40 4.38 -0.56
CA PHE A 45 -1.08 5.65 -1.20
C PHE A 45 -1.52 5.68 -2.67
N ASN A 46 -1.34 4.58 -3.40
CA ASN A 46 -1.83 4.45 -4.77
C ASN A 46 -3.35 4.55 -4.82
N LEU A 47 -4.04 3.85 -3.91
CA LEU A 47 -5.50 3.92 -3.77
C LEU A 47 -5.96 5.33 -3.42
N TYR A 48 -5.31 5.98 -2.45
CA TYR A 48 -5.65 7.35 -2.08
C TYR A 48 -5.51 8.32 -3.25
N ARG A 49 -4.47 8.18 -4.09
CA ARG A 49 -4.29 8.99 -5.29
C ARG A 49 -5.47 8.82 -6.25
N ALA A 50 -5.85 7.57 -6.53
CA ALA A 50 -6.99 7.28 -7.39
C ALA A 50 -8.33 7.80 -6.82
N LEU A 51 -8.52 7.72 -5.50
CA LEU A 51 -9.71 8.27 -4.83
C LEU A 51 -9.73 9.79 -4.86
N LYS A 52 -8.58 10.44 -4.64
CA LYS A 52 -8.44 11.91 -4.67
C LYS A 52 -8.78 12.46 -6.05
N GLU A 53 -8.38 11.78 -7.12
CA GLU A 53 -8.70 12.19 -8.51
C GLU A 53 -10.22 12.17 -8.80
N GLN A 54 -10.98 11.37 -8.05
CA GLN A 54 -12.44 11.27 -8.18
C GLN A 54 -13.19 12.23 -7.24
N ALA A 55 -12.52 12.75 -6.21
CA ALA A 55 -13.10 13.65 -5.22
C ALA A 55 -12.94 15.12 -5.63
N LYS A 56 -13.82 16.01 -5.14
CA LYS A 56 -13.63 17.45 -5.37
C LYS A 56 -12.48 17.96 -4.49
N PRO A 57 -11.78 19.04 -4.89
CA PRO A 57 -10.67 19.59 -4.13
C PRO A 57 -10.97 19.94 -2.66
N PHE A 58 -12.24 20.23 -2.35
CA PHE A 58 -12.69 20.63 -1.01
C PHE A 58 -13.37 19.49 -0.23
N ASP A 59 -13.43 18.28 -0.79
CA ASP A 59 -14.04 17.14 -0.12
C ASP A 59 -13.10 16.51 0.90
N ASN A 60 -13.66 16.11 2.04
CA ASN A 60 -12.93 15.33 3.03
C ASN A 60 -12.84 13.87 2.57
N ILE A 61 -11.64 13.28 2.64
CA ILE A 61 -11.39 11.87 2.34
C ILE A 61 -10.94 11.17 3.62
N PHE A 62 -11.67 10.13 4.03
CA PHE A 62 -11.30 9.26 5.15
C PHE A 62 -11.36 7.80 4.71
N ILE A 63 -10.26 7.07 4.89
CA ILE A 63 -10.14 5.66 4.51
C ILE A 63 -9.43 4.85 5.59
N ALA A 64 -9.71 3.55 5.65
CA ALA A 64 -9.04 2.59 6.54
C ALA A 64 -8.27 1.53 5.70
N PRO A 65 -7.04 1.82 5.25
CA PRO A 65 -6.36 0.97 4.27
C PRO A 65 -6.11 -0.47 4.71
N VAL A 66 -5.84 -0.69 6.02
CA VAL A 66 -5.66 -2.03 6.58
C VAL A 66 -6.90 -2.91 6.38
N GLY A 67 -8.10 -2.32 6.47
CA GLY A 67 -9.36 -3.03 6.23
C GLY A 67 -9.48 -3.46 4.76
N ILE A 68 -9.17 -2.55 3.84
CA ILE A 68 -9.23 -2.81 2.39
C ILE A 68 -8.24 -3.90 1.98
N SER A 69 -6.97 -3.81 2.39
CA SER A 69 -5.97 -4.84 2.09
C SER A 69 -6.34 -6.20 2.70
N THR A 70 -6.89 -6.22 3.92
CA THR A 70 -7.35 -7.46 4.56
C THR A 70 -8.54 -8.06 3.82
N ALA A 71 -9.52 -7.25 3.44
CA ALA A 71 -10.70 -7.70 2.68
C ALA A 71 -10.30 -8.30 1.33
N MET A 72 -9.43 -7.61 0.57
CA MET A 72 -8.98 -8.11 -0.72
C MET A 72 -8.10 -9.37 -0.57
N GLY A 73 -7.28 -9.46 0.49
CA GLY A 73 -6.52 -10.68 0.81
C GLY A 73 -7.40 -11.84 1.30
N MET A 74 -8.62 -11.58 1.79
CA MET A 74 -9.61 -12.63 2.07
C MET A 74 -10.32 -13.06 0.78
N ILE A 75 -10.71 -12.11 -0.07
CA ILE A 75 -11.34 -12.38 -1.37
C ILE A 75 -10.42 -13.20 -2.27
N SER A 76 -9.10 -12.93 -2.26
CA SER A 76 -8.15 -13.63 -3.13
C SER A 76 -8.07 -15.14 -2.88
N LEU A 77 -8.51 -15.64 -1.71
CA LEU A 77 -8.61 -17.08 -1.44
C LEU A 77 -9.58 -17.80 -2.38
N GLY A 78 -10.58 -17.10 -2.92
CA GLY A 78 -11.55 -17.65 -3.87
C GLY A 78 -11.27 -17.30 -5.33
N LEU A 79 -10.23 -16.50 -5.60
CA LEU A 79 -9.89 -16.07 -6.96
C LEU A 79 -8.95 -17.08 -7.61
N GLN A 80 -9.03 -17.18 -8.95
CA GLN A 80 -8.15 -18.03 -9.76
C GLN A 80 -7.74 -17.31 -11.04
N GLY A 81 -6.69 -17.84 -11.69
CA GLY A 81 -6.21 -17.33 -12.97
C GLY A 81 -5.80 -15.86 -12.92
N GLU A 82 -6.08 -15.13 -13.99
CA GLU A 82 -5.66 -13.74 -14.15
C GLU A 82 -6.23 -12.81 -13.07
N THR A 83 -7.46 -13.07 -12.63
CA THR A 83 -8.12 -12.27 -11.57
C THR A 83 -7.35 -12.35 -10.25
N HIS A 84 -6.86 -13.53 -9.88
CA HIS A 84 -6.01 -13.71 -8.71
C HIS A 84 -4.69 -12.93 -8.86
N GLU A 85 -4.08 -13.01 -10.04
CA GLU A 85 -2.80 -12.36 -10.34
C GLU A 85 -2.89 -10.84 -10.30
N GLN A 86 -3.99 -10.26 -10.82
CA GLN A 86 -4.25 -8.82 -10.78
C GLN A 86 -4.35 -8.31 -9.34
N VAL A 87 -5.12 -9.00 -8.49
CA VAL A 87 -5.27 -8.64 -7.07
C VAL A 87 -3.93 -8.72 -6.34
N HIS A 88 -3.17 -9.81 -6.54
CA HIS A 88 -1.88 -10.00 -5.87
C HIS A 88 -0.81 -9.03 -6.36
N SER A 89 -0.87 -8.60 -7.62
CA SER A 89 0.03 -7.60 -8.17
C SER A 89 -0.26 -6.20 -7.60
N ILE A 90 -1.52 -5.75 -7.66
CA ILE A 90 -1.91 -4.40 -7.24
C ILE A 90 -1.74 -4.21 -5.72
N LEU A 91 -1.99 -5.24 -4.92
CA LEU A 91 -1.76 -5.22 -3.47
C LEU A 91 -0.30 -5.42 -3.07
N HIS A 92 0.61 -5.58 -4.04
CA HIS A 92 2.03 -5.85 -3.80
C HIS A 92 2.29 -7.16 -3.01
N PHE A 93 1.36 -8.12 -3.07
CA PHE A 93 1.54 -9.45 -2.47
C PHE A 93 2.60 -10.28 -3.21
N LYS A 94 2.70 -10.10 -4.52
CA LYS A 94 3.81 -10.65 -5.31
C LYS A 94 5.16 -10.15 -4.83
N ASP A 95 5.28 -8.83 -4.64
CA ASP A 95 6.50 -8.21 -4.13
C ASP A 95 6.85 -8.73 -2.73
N PHE A 96 5.84 -8.94 -1.88
CA PHE A 96 6.03 -9.54 -0.56
C PHE A 96 6.61 -10.95 -0.67
N VAL A 97 6.00 -11.83 -1.47
CA VAL A 97 6.46 -13.22 -1.64
C VAL A 97 7.87 -13.26 -2.23
N ASN A 98 8.15 -12.43 -3.25
CA ASN A 98 9.46 -12.37 -3.91
C ASN A 98 10.58 -11.82 -3.00
N ALA A 99 10.24 -11.14 -1.90
CA ALA A 99 11.24 -10.57 -1.00
C ALA A 99 11.98 -11.59 -0.12
N SER A 100 11.54 -12.85 -0.08
CA SER A 100 12.26 -13.94 0.61
C SER A 100 11.84 -15.31 0.09
N SER A 101 12.80 -16.21 -0.12
CA SER A 101 12.53 -17.61 -0.46
C SER A 101 11.72 -18.38 0.59
N LYS A 102 11.56 -17.84 1.80
CA LYS A 102 10.75 -18.43 2.89
C LYS A 102 9.30 -17.91 2.91
N TYR A 103 8.95 -16.98 2.02
CA TYR A 103 7.61 -16.42 1.97
C TYR A 103 6.80 -17.11 0.89
N GLU A 104 5.57 -17.44 1.27
CA GLU A 104 4.58 -18.07 0.40
C GLU A 104 3.29 -17.25 0.48
N ILE A 105 2.36 -17.50 -0.45
CA ILE A 105 1.01 -16.91 -0.40
C ILE A 105 0.33 -17.21 0.96
N THR A 106 0.52 -18.42 1.49
CA THR A 106 0.04 -18.83 2.82
C THR A 106 0.59 -17.94 3.95
N THR A 107 1.78 -17.35 3.79
CA THR A 107 2.39 -16.43 4.76
C THR A 107 1.59 -15.14 4.87
N ILE A 108 1.06 -14.63 3.76
CA ILE A 108 0.25 -13.41 3.71
C ILE A 108 -1.03 -13.59 4.55
N HIS A 109 -1.78 -14.65 4.28
CA HIS A 109 -3.02 -14.92 5.02
C HIS A 109 -2.76 -15.19 6.52
N ASN A 110 -1.66 -15.86 6.85
CA ASN A 110 -1.24 -16.04 8.25
C ASN A 110 -0.91 -14.71 8.95
N LEU A 111 -0.28 -13.78 8.25
CA LEU A 111 0.03 -12.45 8.76
C LEU A 111 -1.24 -11.61 8.93
N PHE A 112 -2.16 -11.63 7.96
CA PHE A 112 -3.46 -10.97 8.11
C PHE A 112 -4.26 -11.54 9.28
N ARG A 113 -4.30 -12.86 9.47
CA ARG A 113 -4.93 -13.49 10.64
C ARG A 113 -4.36 -12.94 11.95
N LYS A 114 -3.02 -12.88 12.08
CA LYS A 114 -2.35 -12.32 13.26
C LYS A 114 -2.63 -10.83 13.43
N LEU A 115 -2.65 -10.06 12.34
CA LEU A 115 -2.92 -8.63 12.34
C LEU A 115 -4.36 -8.33 12.78
N THR A 116 -5.35 -8.98 12.18
CA THR A 116 -6.77 -8.82 12.52
C THR A 116 -7.04 -9.20 13.97
N HIS A 117 -6.47 -10.32 14.44
CA HIS A 117 -6.57 -10.69 15.86
C HIS A 117 -5.95 -9.63 16.76
N ARG A 118 -4.82 -9.04 16.39
CA ARG A 118 -4.19 -7.98 17.18
C ARG A 118 -5.06 -6.72 17.17
N LEU A 119 -5.54 -6.26 16.00
CA LEU A 119 -6.23 -4.99 15.88
C LEU A 119 -7.64 -4.99 16.46
N PHE A 120 -8.41 -6.05 16.19
CA PHE A 120 -9.86 -6.05 16.47
C PHE A 120 -10.27 -6.99 17.58
N ARG A 121 -9.41 -7.95 17.99
CA ARG A 121 -9.71 -8.92 19.06
C ARG A 121 -8.95 -8.66 20.35
N ARG A 122 -8.25 -7.52 20.46
CA ARG A 122 -7.55 -7.08 21.67
C ARG A 122 -7.81 -5.60 21.90
N ASN A 123 -7.82 -5.20 23.17
CA ASN A 123 -7.93 -3.80 23.57
C ASN A 123 -6.55 -3.29 24.00
N PHE A 124 -6.14 -2.14 23.47
CA PHE A 124 -4.88 -1.46 23.79
C PHE A 124 -5.09 -0.02 24.29
N GLY A 125 -6.29 0.30 24.80
CA GLY A 125 -6.62 1.64 25.31
C GLY A 125 -7.28 2.56 24.29
N TYR A 126 -7.69 2.04 23.12
CA TYR A 126 -8.44 2.77 22.10
C TYR A 126 -9.66 1.97 21.64
N THR A 127 -10.68 2.68 21.14
CA THR A 127 -11.88 2.05 20.58
C THR A 127 -11.70 1.84 19.09
N LEU A 128 -11.45 0.59 18.69
CA LEU A 128 -11.45 0.16 17.29
C LEU A 128 -12.43 -1.00 17.14
N ARG A 129 -13.56 -0.75 16.48
CA ARG A 129 -14.62 -1.76 16.28
C ARG A 129 -14.48 -2.40 14.90
N SER A 130 -14.64 -3.72 14.84
CA SER A 130 -14.97 -4.37 13.57
C SER A 130 -16.39 -3.95 13.21
N VAL A 131 -16.58 -3.54 11.95
CA VAL A 131 -17.92 -3.39 11.37
C VAL A 131 -18.55 -4.77 11.20
#